data_AF-T0PR61-F1
#
_entry.id   AF-T0PR61-F1
#
_cell.length_a   1.000
_cell.length_b   1.000
_cell.length_c   1.000
_cell.angle_alpha   90.00
_cell.angle_beta   90.00
_cell.angle_gamma   90.00
#
_symmetry.space_group_name_H-M   'P 1'
#
loop_
_entity.id
_entity.type
_entity.pdbx_description
1 polymer ?
#
loop_
_entity_poly.entity_id
_entity_poly.type
_entity_poly.pdbx_seq_one_letter_code
_entity_poly.pdbx_strand_id
1 'polypeptide(L)'
;MHYKFSIKGSEGDLYTVLLKEEAGVFNLTCDCTAGSYGKKCKHKTSVIEDILNGHISDVSQSDFIGSELYSHYISLKESEAELELAKKNVKRMTARLERVMAG
;
A
#
# COMPACT_ATOMS: atom_id res chain seq x y z
N MET A 1 3.27 20.20 -5.37
CA MET A 1 2.31 20.07 -6.51
C MET A 1 1.08 19.25 -6.09
N HIS A 2 0.01 19.18 -6.89
CA HIS A 2 -1.15 18.33 -6.56
C HIS A 2 -1.69 17.60 -7.79
N TYR A 3 -1.75 16.27 -7.69
CA TYR A 3 -2.18 15.34 -8.73
C TYR A 3 -3.45 14.61 -8.29
N LYS A 4 -4.35 14.36 -9.25
CA LYS A 4 -5.64 13.72 -8.99
C LYS A 4 -5.78 12.49 -9.89
N PHE A 5 -5.94 11.33 -9.29
CA PHE A 5 -6.11 10.06 -9.97
C PHE A 5 -7.52 9.53 -9.73
N SER A 6 -8.17 9.05 -10.79
CA SER A 6 -9.48 8.39 -10.68
C SER A 6 -9.28 6.88 -10.77
N ILE A 7 -9.59 6.17 -9.69
CA ILE A 7 -9.43 4.72 -9.58
C ILE A 7 -10.80 4.05 -9.47
N LYS A 8 -11.00 3.00 -10.26
CA LYS A 8 -12.21 2.17 -10.19
C LYS A 8 -12.13 1.20 -9.00
N GLY A 9 -13.11 1.29 -8.12
CA GLY A 9 -13.33 0.38 -7.00
C GLY A 9 -13.91 -0.96 -7.44
N SER A 10 -13.94 -1.91 -6.50
CA SER A 10 -14.36 -3.29 -6.75
C SER A 10 -15.84 -3.44 -7.13
N GLU A 11 -16.71 -2.52 -6.71
CA GLU A 11 -18.15 -2.55 -7.00
C GLU A 11 -18.55 -1.66 -8.20
N GLY A 12 -17.56 -1.06 -8.88
CA GLY A 12 -17.77 -0.17 -10.02
C GLY A 12 -17.78 1.32 -9.66
N ASP A 13 -17.73 1.66 -8.38
CA ASP A 13 -17.59 3.03 -7.90
C ASP A 13 -16.26 3.64 -8.32
N LEU A 14 -16.25 4.93 -8.63
CA LEU A 14 -15.04 5.68 -8.94
C LEU A 14 -14.59 6.44 -7.68
N TYR A 15 -13.37 6.14 -7.23
CA TYR A 15 -12.73 6.82 -6.12
C TYR A 15 -11.65 7.77 -6.63
N THR A 16 -11.55 8.92 -5.99
CA THR A 16 -10.50 9.89 -6.23
C THR A 16 -9.36 9.67 -5.25
N VAL A 17 -8.15 9.55 -5.77
CA VAL A 17 -6.90 9.64 -5.00
C VAL A 17 -6.19 10.94 -5.34
N LEU A 18 -5.87 11.73 -4.32
CA LEU A 18 -5.13 12.97 -4.44
C LEU A 18 -3.73 12.78 -3.87
N LEU A 19 -2.73 12.99 -4.71
CA LEU A 19 -1.33 13.09 -4.30
C LEU A 19 -0.97 14.57 -4.18
N LYS A 20 -0.65 15.01 -2.98
CA LYS A 20 -0.14 16.35 -2.71
C LYS A 20 1.32 16.27 -2.35
N GLU A 21 2.13 17.09 -2.97
CA GLU A 21 3.52 17.27 -2.62
C GLU A 21 3.66 18.67 -2.01
N GLU A 22 4.02 18.74 -0.74
CA GLU A 22 4.20 19.97 0.03
C GLU A 22 5.59 19.94 0.66
N ALA A 23 6.44 20.91 0.32
CA ALA A 23 7.81 21.03 0.83
C ALA A 23 8.67 19.75 0.69
N GLY A 24 8.51 19.01 -0.42
CA GLY A 24 9.21 17.75 -0.67
C GLY A 24 8.59 16.51 0.01
N VAL A 25 7.49 16.69 0.74
CA VAL A 25 6.74 15.60 1.38
C VAL A 25 5.54 15.24 0.52
N PHE A 26 5.47 13.98 0.09
CA PHE A 26 4.34 13.44 -0.66
C PHE A 26 3.28 12.89 0.31
N ASN A 27 2.04 13.32 0.12
CA ASN A 27 0.87 12.96 0.90
C ASN A 27 -0.22 12.39 -0.01
N LEU A 28 -0.73 11.21 0.33
CA LEU A 28 -1.81 10.54 -0.40
C LEU A 28 -3.11 10.55 0.39
N THR A 29 -4.14 11.17 -0.19
CA THR A 29 -5.50 11.14 0.34
C THR A 29 -6.42 10.44 -0.65
N CYS A 30 -7.41 9.72 -0.16
CA CYS A 30 -8.39 9.03 -1.00
C CYS A 30 -9.77 9.26 -0.38
N ASP A 31 -10.77 9.48 -1.23
CA ASP A 31 -12.16 9.73 -0.82
C ASP A 31 -12.95 8.47 -0.43
N CYS A 32 -12.38 7.27 -0.62
CA CYS A 32 -13.01 6.04 -0.13
C CYS A 32 -13.11 6.05 1.41
N THR A 33 -14.03 5.27 1.97
CA THR A 33 -14.27 5.21 3.43
C THR A 33 -12.98 4.98 4.23
N ALA A 34 -12.12 4.05 3.80
CA ALA A 34 -10.84 3.83 4.49
C ALA A 34 -9.89 5.03 4.35
N GLY A 35 -9.86 5.66 3.17
CA GLY A 35 -9.03 6.82 2.88
C GLY A 35 -9.45 8.08 3.64
N SER A 36 -10.76 8.31 3.80
CA SER A 36 -11.33 9.43 4.55
C SER A 36 -11.02 9.34 6.05
N TYR A 37 -10.87 8.13 6.59
CA TYR A 37 -10.38 7.90 7.96
C TYR A 37 -8.85 7.88 8.07
N GLY A 38 -8.12 8.28 7.01
CA GLY A 38 -6.65 8.30 7.01
C GLY A 38 -6.00 6.91 6.99
N LYS A 39 -6.77 5.84 6.78
CA LYS A 39 -6.23 4.48 6.76
C LYS A 39 -5.62 4.13 5.40
N LYS A 40 -4.84 3.04 5.39
CA LYS A 40 -4.39 2.38 4.17
C LYS A 40 -5.62 1.86 3.40
N CYS A 41 -5.67 2.14 2.10
CA CYS A 41 -6.67 1.58 1.20
C CYS A 41 -5.99 1.10 -0.08
N LYS A 42 -6.62 0.13 -0.76
CA LYS A 42 -6.07 -0.44 -2.00
C LYS A 42 -5.84 0.63 -3.07
N HIS A 43 -6.68 1.67 -3.13
CA HIS A 43 -6.56 2.75 -4.11
C HIS A 43 -5.26 3.55 -3.93
N LYS A 44 -4.92 3.93 -2.69
CA LYS A 44 -3.64 4.63 -2.40
C LYS A 44 -2.45 3.75 -2.79
N THR A 45 -2.48 2.47 -2.43
CA THR A 45 -1.42 1.51 -2.77
C THR A 45 -1.27 1.34 -4.28
N SER A 46 -2.39 1.25 -5.01
CA SER A 46 -2.38 1.18 -6.48
C SER A 46 -1.72 2.40 -7.11
N VAL A 47 -2.05 3.62 -6.66
CA VAL A 47 -1.39 4.84 -7.17
C VAL A 47 0.11 4.81 -6.94
N ILE A 48 0.55 4.39 -5.76
CA ILE A 48 1.99 4.27 -5.46
C ILE A 48 2.64 3.27 -6.42
N GLU A 49 2.04 2.11 -6.63
CA GLU A 49 2.55 1.10 -7.54
C GLU A 49 2.55 1.59 -9.00
N ASP A 50 1.53 2.31 -9.44
CA ASP A 50 1.45 2.90 -10.78
C ASP A 50 2.52 3.99 -11.00
N ILE A 51 2.82 4.81 -10.00
CA ILE A 51 3.94 5.76 -10.05
C ILE A 51 5.27 4.99 -10.17
N LEU A 52 5.48 3.97 -9.33
CA LEU A 52 6.71 3.18 -9.34
C LEU A 52 6.91 2.38 -10.63
N ASN A 53 5.83 1.90 -11.24
CA ASN A 53 5.86 1.17 -12.51
C ASN A 53 5.93 2.11 -13.72
N GLY A 54 5.81 3.43 -13.53
CA GLY A 54 5.89 4.43 -14.59
C GLY A 54 4.61 4.55 -15.41
N HIS A 55 3.48 4.05 -14.90
CA HIS A 55 2.17 4.22 -15.52
C HIS A 55 1.62 5.63 -15.35
N ILE A 56 2.10 6.36 -14.34
CA ILE A 56 1.78 7.76 -14.10
C ILE A 56 2.99 8.61 -14.50
N SER A 57 2.89 9.29 -15.64
CA SER A 57 3.92 10.20 -16.15
C SER A 57 3.89 11.59 -15.52
N ASP A 58 2.77 11.95 -14.87
CA ASP A 58 2.59 13.28 -14.28
C ASP A 58 3.48 13.50 -13.05
N VAL A 59 3.94 12.41 -12.41
CA VAL A 59 4.78 12.44 -11.22
C VAL A 59 6.17 11.94 -11.60
N SER A 60 7.19 12.74 -11.32
CA SER A 60 8.58 12.33 -11.48
C SER A 60 8.90 11.14 -10.58
N GLN A 61 9.26 9.99 -11.18
CA GLN A 61 9.58 8.78 -10.43
C GLN A 61 10.80 9.00 -9.51
N SER A 62 11.80 9.76 -9.95
CA SER A 62 12.99 10.05 -9.14
C SER A 62 12.63 10.81 -7.87
N ASP A 63 11.72 11.78 -7.98
CA ASP A 63 11.32 12.62 -6.85
C ASP A 63 10.48 11.80 -5.87
N PHE A 64 9.63 10.92 -6.39
CA PHE A 64 8.84 10.01 -5.58
C PHE A 64 9.71 8.98 -4.84
N ILE A 65 10.69 8.37 -5.51
CA ILE A 65 11.61 7.39 -4.90
C ILE A 65 12.46 8.04 -3.80
N GLY A 66 12.81 9.32 -3.93
CA GLY A 66 13.52 10.07 -2.90
C GLY A 66 12.66 10.47 -1.70
N SER A 67 11.35 10.24 -1.74
CA SER A 67 10.42 10.73 -0.72
C SER A 67 10.32 9.86 0.52
N GLU A 68 9.95 10.48 1.63
CA GLU A 68 9.67 9.80 2.90
C GLU A 68 8.44 8.86 2.80
N LEU A 69 7.49 9.19 1.91
CA LEU A 69 6.34 8.34 1.62
C LEU A 69 6.79 7.01 1.00
N TYR A 70 7.74 7.05 0.07
CA TYR A 70 8.28 5.84 -0.55
C TYR A 70 9.04 4.97 0.45
N SER A 71 9.90 5.57 1.29
CA SER A 71 10.64 4.81 2.29
C SER A 71 9.71 4.10 3.27
N HIS A 72 8.66 4.78 3.76
CA HIS A 72 7.64 4.15 4.59
C HIS A 72 6.84 3.07 3.86
N TYR A 73 6.56 3.27 2.58
CA TYR A 73 5.86 2.28 1.77
C TYR A 73 6.68 0.98 1.62
N ILE A 74 7.97 1.08 1.33
CA ILE A 74 8.86 -0.09 1.23
C ILE A 74 8.98 -0.81 2.57
N SER A 75 9.26 -0.09 3.66
CA SER A 75 9.33 -0.70 5.00
C SER A 75 8.04 -1.42 5.39
N LEU A 76 6.88 -0.87 5.00
CA LEU A 76 5.60 -1.54 5.20
C LEU A 76 5.50 -2.84 4.40
N LYS A 77 5.90 -2.85 3.12
CA LYS A 77 5.85 -4.04 2.27
C LYS A 77 6.77 -5.15 2.76
N GLU A 78 7.96 -4.79 3.25
CA GLU A 78 8.90 -5.73 3.88
C GLU A 78 8.29 -6.34 5.14
N SER A 79 7.74 -5.52 6.04
CA SER A 79 7.06 -5.97 7.26
C SER A 79 5.87 -6.90 6.95
N GLU A 80 5.10 -6.60 5.90
CA GLU A 80 3.99 -7.45 5.44
C GLU A 80 4.46 -8.81 4.91
N ALA A 81 5.58 -8.85 4.18
CA ALA A 81 6.17 -10.09 3.70
C ALA A 81 6.69 -10.96 4.85
N GLU A 82 7.38 -10.35 5.83
CA GLU A 82 7.84 -11.02 7.04
C GLU A 82 6.68 -11.61 7.84
N LEU A 83 5.61 -10.84 8.04
CA LEU A 83 4.41 -11.28 8.74
C LEU A 83 3.77 -12.49 8.04
N GLU A 84 3.71 -12.50 6.71
CA GLU A 84 3.14 -13.61 5.95
C GLU A 84 4.00 -14.89 6.07
N LEU A 85 5.32 -14.76 6.06
CA LEU A 85 6.24 -15.89 6.32
C LEU A 85 6.07 -16.42 7.75
N ALA A 86 5.99 -15.53 8.74
CA ALA A 86 5.77 -15.89 10.14
C ALA A 86 4.43 -16.63 10.33
N LYS A 87 3.34 -16.15 9.72
CA LYS A 87 2.03 -16.83 9.74
C LYS A 87 2.09 -18.24 9.16
N LYS A 88 2.77 -18.43 8.02
CA LYS A 88 2.97 -19.75 7.43
C LYS A 88 3.77 -20.68 8.36
N ASN A 89 4.77 -20.15 9.07
CA ASN A 89 5.55 -20.92 10.04
C ASN A 89 4.70 -21.34 11.25
N VAL A 90 3.94 -20.41 11.83
CA VAL A 90 3.01 -20.71 12.94
C VAL A 90 2.04 -21.81 12.53
N LYS A 91 1.38 -21.67 11.37
CA LYS A 91 0.46 -22.69 10.85
C LYS A 91 1.12 -24.07 10.74
N ARG A 92 2.35 -24.14 10.22
CA ARG A 92 3.11 -25.40 10.10
C ARG A 92 3.45 -26.01 11.46
N MET A 93 3.85 -25.19 12.44
CA MET A 93 4.19 -25.66 13.77
C MET A 93 2.95 -26.12 14.55
N THR A 94 1.84 -25.37 14.48
CA THR A 94 0.56 -25.78 15.07
C THR A 94 0.10 -27.12 14.51
N ALA A 95 0.10 -27.29 13.18
CA ALA A 95 -0.28 -28.56 12.56
C ALA A 95 0.68 -29.72 12.90
N ARG A 96 1.93 -29.43 13.27
CA ARG A 96 2.86 -30.45 13.78
C ARG A 96 2.55 -30.81 15.22
N LEU A 97 2.26 -29.82 16.06
CA LEU A 97 1.87 -30.02 17.46
C LEU A 97 0.58 -30.83 17.57
N GLU A 98 -0.47 -30.46 16.82
CA GLU A 98 -1.74 -31.19 16.80
C GLU A 98 -1.57 -32.66 16.42
N ARG A 99 -0.69 -32.96 15.45
CA ARG A 99 -0.38 -34.35 15.07
C ARG A 99 0.32 -35.13 16.17
N VAL A 100 1.14 -34.48 17.00
CA VAL A 100 1.77 -35.13 18.16
C VAL A 100 0.75 -35.33 19.28
N MET A 101 -0.17 -34.38 19.47
CA MET A 101 -1.22 -34.45 20.50
C MET A 101 -2.35 -35.45 20.17
N ALA A 102 -2.58 -35.72 18.89
CA ALA A 102 -3.54 -36.72 18.41
C ALA A 102 -2.95 -38.15 18.41
N GLY A 103 -1.67 -38.30 18.76
CA GLY A 103 -1.03 -39.58 19.01
C GLY A 103 -1.40 -40.18 20.35
#